data_AF-A0AAE1MX56-F1
#
_entry.id   AF-A0AAE1MX56-F1
#
_cell.length_a   1.000
_cell.length_b   1.000
_cell.length_c   1.000
_cell.angle_alpha   90.00
_cell.angle_beta   90.00
_cell.angle_gamma   90.00
#
_symmetry.space_group_name_H-M   'P 1'
#
loop_
_entity.id
_entity.type
_entity.pdbx_description
1 polymer ?
#
loop_
_entity_poly.entity_id
_entity_poly.type
_entity_poly.pdbx_seq_one_letter_code
_entity_poly.pdbx_strand_id
1 'polypeptide(L)'
;MSSSDKPEVVERDVKDEEQKDIKNTHDNIKLGSVIHYTIKADFIAHINHINKNITKHWEKTGEIPIPFKLDVDLEKIHFKSLSFEETVAVLHLKLENKNDFDLGLTALDYEICVADVSIGGAELAKSAKIEKSGISYIDIPFTFRPKDFGSALWDMIRGKGTVYSIKGNISAETPFGAMKLPISKEGGTTRLKKDGDGDNDEE
;
A
#
# COMPACT_ATOMS: atom_id res chain seq x y z
N MET A 1 23.58 -0.41 -77.77
CA MET A 1 24.21 -0.94 -76.54
C MET A 1 24.49 0.24 -75.62
N SER A 2 23.86 0.30 -74.45
CA SER A 2 24.31 0.91 -73.19
C SER A 2 23.06 1.10 -72.33
N SER A 3 22.67 0.03 -71.64
CA SER A 3 22.96 -0.21 -70.22
C SER A 3 22.12 0.68 -69.32
N SER A 4 21.00 0.11 -68.88
CA SER A 4 20.20 0.59 -67.77
C SER A 4 21.04 0.52 -66.51
N ASP A 5 21.22 1.63 -65.82
CA ASP A 5 21.69 1.64 -64.44
C ASP A 5 20.54 2.11 -63.55
N LYS A 6 20.02 1.18 -62.76
CA LYS A 6 18.92 1.39 -61.81
C LYS A 6 19.59 1.66 -60.47
N PRO A 7 19.20 2.70 -59.70
CA PRO A 7 19.87 3.00 -58.45
C PRO A 7 19.73 1.82 -57.46
N GLU A 8 20.88 1.32 -57.01
CA GLU A 8 21.01 0.34 -55.94
C GLU A 8 20.66 1.01 -54.60
N VAL A 9 19.53 0.60 -54.02
CA VAL A 9 19.15 1.00 -52.67
C VAL A 9 19.98 0.17 -51.71
N VAL A 10 20.99 0.79 -51.11
CA VAL A 10 21.71 0.22 -49.97
C VAL A 10 20.79 0.34 -48.75
N GLU A 11 20.02 -0.71 -48.47
CA GLU A 11 19.43 -0.90 -47.14
C GLU A 11 20.58 -1.05 -46.15
N ARG A 12 20.87 0.02 -45.42
CA ARG A 12 21.65 -0.09 -44.19
C ARG A 12 20.72 -0.73 -43.18
N ASP A 13 20.98 -1.99 -42.85
CA ASP A 13 20.53 -2.61 -41.62
C ASP A 13 20.94 -1.71 -40.45
N VAL A 14 20.03 -0.83 -40.05
CA VAL A 14 20.10 -0.12 -38.78
C VAL A 14 19.83 -1.18 -37.73
N LYS A 15 20.92 -1.87 -37.39
CA LYS A 15 21.06 -2.84 -36.31
C LYS A 15 20.05 -2.56 -35.19
N ASP A 16 19.28 -3.59 -34.91
CA ASP A 16 18.38 -3.80 -33.77
C ASP A 16 19.05 -3.66 -32.37
N GLU A 17 20.16 -2.93 -32.26
CA GLU A 17 20.89 -2.73 -31.00
C GLU A 17 20.25 -1.64 -30.12
N GLU A 18 19.64 -0.57 -30.67
CA GLU A 18 19.06 0.49 -29.82
C GLU A 18 17.67 0.17 -29.24
N GLN A 19 16.90 -0.74 -29.83
CA GLN A 19 15.58 -1.10 -29.28
C GLN A 19 15.63 -2.14 -28.16
N LYS A 20 16.80 -2.73 -27.89
CA LYS A 20 16.96 -3.75 -26.84
C LYS A 20 17.23 -3.14 -25.46
N ASP A 21 17.82 -1.94 -25.41
CA ASP A 21 18.17 -1.27 -24.17
C ASP A 21 17.01 -0.53 -23.50
N ILE A 22 15.91 -0.28 -24.22
CA ILE A 22 14.70 0.33 -23.63
C ILE A 22 13.77 -0.73 -23.01
N LYS A 23 13.89 -2.01 -23.40
CA LYS A 23 13.00 -3.09 -22.93
C LYS A 23 13.44 -3.77 -21.64
N ASN A 24 14.61 -3.44 -21.08
CA ASN A 24 15.18 -4.18 -19.94
C ASN A 24 15.32 -3.36 -18.63
N THR A 25 14.71 -2.17 -18.57
CA THR A 25 14.80 -1.29 -17.38
C THR A 25 13.56 -1.40 -16.48
N HIS A 26 12.56 -2.21 -16.85
CA HIS A 26 11.27 -2.25 -16.17
C HIS A 26 11.18 -3.27 -15.02
N ASP A 27 12.22 -4.07 -14.79
CA ASP A 27 12.13 -5.22 -13.87
C ASP A 27 12.57 -4.95 -12.42
N ASN A 28 13.04 -3.75 -12.08
CA ASN A 28 13.64 -3.48 -10.76
C ASN A 28 12.99 -2.36 -9.93
N ILE A 29 11.83 -1.86 -10.33
CA ILE A 29 11.07 -0.90 -9.51
C ILE A 29 10.12 -1.67 -8.59
N LYS A 30 10.53 -1.89 -7.35
CA LYS A 30 9.70 -2.54 -6.32
C LYS A 30 8.74 -1.52 -5.70
N LEU A 31 7.44 -1.84 -5.69
CA LEU A 31 6.47 -1.07 -4.92
C LEU A 31 6.87 -1.10 -3.43
N GLY A 32 6.74 0.04 -2.76
CA GLY A 32 7.15 0.24 -1.38
C GLY A 32 8.59 0.74 -1.20
N SER A 33 9.35 0.91 -2.29
CA SER A 33 10.75 1.34 -2.24
C SER A 33 10.94 2.84 -2.48
N VAL A 34 12.09 3.37 -2.06
CA VAL A 34 12.51 4.77 -2.31
C VAL A 34 13.53 4.79 -3.44
N ILE A 35 13.24 5.54 -4.52
CA ILE A 35 14.16 5.71 -5.65
C ILE A 35 15.01 6.96 -5.41
N HIS A 36 16.32 6.78 -5.39
CA HIS A 36 17.29 7.87 -5.37
C HIS A 36 17.58 8.31 -6.80
N TYR A 37 17.44 9.60 -7.08
CA TYR A 37 17.72 10.19 -8.39
C TYR A 37 18.77 11.29 -8.28
N THR A 38 19.45 11.55 -9.38
CA THR A 38 20.44 12.63 -9.49
C THR A 38 20.23 13.37 -10.79
N ILE A 39 19.89 14.66 -10.69
CA ILE A 39 19.76 15.56 -11.83
C ILE A 39 21.11 16.22 -12.04
N LYS A 40 21.69 16.01 -13.23
CA LYS A 40 22.90 16.71 -13.70
C LYS A 40 22.50 17.67 -14.79
N ALA A 41 22.94 18.92 -14.68
CA ALA A 41 22.66 19.96 -15.64
C ALA A 41 23.92 20.79 -15.90
N ASP A 42 24.21 21.02 -17.18
CA ASP A 42 25.33 21.84 -17.59
C ASP A 42 24.81 23.20 -18.06
N PHE A 43 25.17 24.24 -17.32
CA PHE A 43 24.91 25.60 -17.73
C PHE A 43 26.07 26.11 -18.56
N ILE A 44 25.83 26.32 -19.85
CA ILE A 44 26.83 26.83 -20.79
C ILE A 44 26.44 28.26 -21.16
N ALA A 45 27.31 29.22 -20.85
CA ALA A 45 27.13 30.62 -21.24
C ALA A 45 28.32 31.08 -22.08
N HIS A 46 28.02 31.69 -23.22
CA HIS A 46 28.99 32.41 -24.04
C HIS A 46 28.88 33.90 -23.75
N ILE A 47 29.97 34.50 -23.24
CA ILE A 47 30.00 35.93 -22.92
C ILE A 47 30.86 36.65 -23.95
N ASN A 48 30.19 37.27 -24.94
CA ASN A 48 30.81 37.95 -26.08
C ASN A 48 31.82 39.04 -25.68
N HIS A 49 31.59 39.76 -24.58
CA HIS A 49 32.46 40.87 -24.18
C HIS A 49 33.85 40.40 -23.68
N ILE A 50 33.97 39.17 -23.20
CA ILE A 50 35.23 38.63 -22.65
C ILE A 50 35.77 37.44 -23.46
N ASN A 51 35.19 37.14 -24.63
CA ASN A 51 35.52 35.98 -25.47
C ASN A 51 35.71 34.68 -24.67
N LYS A 52 34.82 34.45 -23.68
CA LYS A 52 34.94 33.31 -22.76
C LYS A 52 33.66 32.47 -22.78
N ASN A 53 33.85 31.16 -22.92
CA ASN A 53 32.84 30.16 -22.64
C ASN A 53 32.93 29.76 -21.17
N ILE A 54 31.83 29.83 -20.46
CA ILE A 54 31.71 29.35 -19.09
C ILE A 54 30.76 28.15 -19.12
N THR A 55 31.29 26.98 -18.77
CA THR A 55 30.48 25.81 -18.46
C THR A 55 30.46 25.63 -16.96
N LYS A 56 29.26 25.56 -16.38
CA LYS A 56 29.05 25.27 -14.97
C LYS A 56 28.20 24.02 -14.83
N HIS A 57 28.79 23.00 -14.22
CA HIS A 57 28.10 21.77 -13.87
C HIS A 57 27.26 21.98 -12.60
N TRP A 58 26.03 21.53 -12.64
CA TRP A 58 25.11 21.50 -11.53
C TRP A 58 24.68 20.07 -11.28
N GLU A 59 24.70 19.65 -10.02
CA GLU A 59 24.24 18.34 -9.60
C GLU A 59 23.28 18.51 -8.42
N LYS A 60 22.12 17.88 -8.51
CA LYS A 60 21.14 17.84 -7.43
C LYS A 60 20.59 16.43 -7.27
N THR A 61 20.77 15.88 -6.08
CA THR A 61 20.19 14.59 -5.70
C THR A 61 18.79 14.78 -5.13
N GLY A 62 17.97 13.73 -5.21
CA GLY A 62 16.68 13.67 -4.53
C GLY A 62 16.18 12.24 -4.40
N GLU A 63 15.08 12.09 -3.68
CA GLU A 63 14.44 10.80 -3.39
C GLU A 63 12.96 10.88 -3.76
N ILE A 64 12.41 9.80 -4.33
CA ILE A 64 10.98 9.66 -4.66
C ILE A 64 10.48 8.34 -4.06
N PRO A 65 9.49 8.36 -3.16
CA PRO A 65 8.89 7.12 -2.66
C PRO A 65 7.92 6.55 -3.69
N ILE A 66 7.91 5.23 -3.80
CA ILE A 66 6.86 4.49 -4.51
C ILE A 66 6.02 3.79 -3.46
N PRO A 67 4.87 4.35 -3.05
CA PRO A 67 4.09 3.78 -1.97
C PRO A 67 3.48 2.44 -2.38
N PHE A 68 3.51 1.49 -1.46
CA PHE A 68 2.73 0.26 -1.50
C PHE A 68 1.58 0.35 -0.51
N LYS A 69 0.47 -0.30 -0.85
CA LYS A 69 -0.68 -0.42 0.05
C LYS A 69 -0.28 -1.11 1.35
N LEU A 70 -0.88 -0.70 2.45
CA LEU A 70 -0.71 -1.40 3.72
C LEU A 70 -1.46 -2.73 3.66
N ASP A 71 -0.87 -3.79 4.21
CA ASP A 71 -1.59 -5.05 4.42
C ASP A 71 -2.33 -4.96 5.76
N VAL A 72 -3.59 -5.39 5.78
CA VAL A 72 -4.45 -5.31 6.95
C VAL A 72 -5.09 -6.67 7.18
N ASP A 73 -4.89 -7.21 8.37
CA ASP A 73 -5.44 -8.49 8.78
C ASP A 73 -6.21 -8.36 10.09
N LEU A 74 -7.37 -9.01 10.16
CA LEU A 74 -8.11 -9.13 11.43
C LEU A 74 -7.56 -10.34 12.18
N GLU A 75 -6.85 -10.08 13.29
CA GLU A 75 -6.24 -11.14 14.09
C GLU A 75 -7.26 -11.75 15.05
N LYS A 76 -7.94 -10.90 15.83
CA LYS A 76 -8.89 -11.32 16.87
C LYS A 76 -10.04 -10.33 17.02
N ILE A 77 -11.17 -10.84 17.51
CA ILE A 77 -12.34 -10.05 17.89
C ILE A 77 -12.60 -10.30 19.37
N HIS A 78 -12.49 -9.26 20.20
CA HIS A 78 -12.85 -9.31 21.62
C HIS A 78 -14.23 -8.69 21.83
N PHE A 79 -15.20 -9.49 22.27
CA PHE A 79 -16.54 -8.99 22.61
C PHE A 79 -16.56 -8.47 24.05
N LYS A 80 -16.81 -7.17 24.23
CA LYS A 80 -16.99 -6.56 25.55
C LYS A 80 -18.40 -6.78 26.10
N SER A 81 -19.39 -6.64 25.24
CA SER A 81 -20.80 -6.86 25.56
C SER A 81 -21.49 -7.49 24.36
N LEU A 82 -22.32 -8.50 24.60
CA LEU A 82 -23.05 -9.21 23.56
C LEU A 82 -24.53 -9.29 23.94
N SER A 83 -25.37 -8.57 23.22
CA SER A 83 -26.82 -8.62 23.37
C SER A 83 -27.51 -8.54 22.02
N PHE A 84 -28.78 -8.92 21.98
CA PHE A 84 -29.60 -8.86 20.76
C PHE A 84 -29.82 -7.42 20.26
N GLU A 85 -29.82 -6.45 21.18
CA GLU A 85 -30.08 -5.04 20.87
C GLU A 85 -28.80 -4.29 20.53
N GLU A 86 -27.72 -4.53 21.27
CA GLU A 86 -26.43 -3.85 21.11
C GLU A 86 -25.29 -4.82 21.47
N THR A 87 -24.30 -4.90 20.60
CA THR A 87 -23.06 -5.65 20.81
C THR A 87 -21.88 -4.71 20.63
N VAL A 88 -20.99 -4.70 21.62
CA VAL A 88 -19.76 -3.91 21.62
C VAL A 88 -18.59 -4.87 21.54
N ALA A 89 -17.78 -4.72 20.49
CA ALA A 89 -16.58 -5.51 20.27
C ALA A 89 -15.37 -4.61 20.03
N VAL A 90 -14.19 -5.17 20.20
CA VAL A 90 -12.91 -4.58 19.84
C VAL A 90 -12.25 -5.50 18.84
N LEU A 91 -11.95 -4.97 17.66
CA LEU A 91 -11.26 -5.66 16.60
C LEU A 91 -9.77 -5.38 16.75
N HIS A 92 -8.97 -6.43 16.91
CA HIS A 92 -7.52 -6.33 16.91
C HIS A 92 -7.05 -6.52 15.47
N LEU A 93 -6.74 -5.40 14.83
CA LEU A 93 -6.20 -5.39 13.48
C LEU A 93 -4.68 -5.41 13.52
N LYS A 94 -4.10 -6.30 12.73
CA LYS A 94 -2.68 -6.31 12.39
C LYS A 94 -2.49 -5.48 11.12
N LEU A 95 -1.67 -4.43 11.22
CA LEU A 95 -1.24 -3.59 10.11
C LEU A 95 0.21 -3.91 9.77
N GLU A 96 0.48 -4.33 8.54
CA GLU A 96 1.82 -4.64 8.07
C GLU A 96 2.27 -3.62 7.02
N ASN A 97 3.31 -2.88 7.37
CA ASN A 97 3.93 -1.91 6.48
C ASN A 97 4.97 -2.58 5.60
N LYS A 98 4.69 -2.80 4.32
CA LYS A 98 5.67 -3.34 3.35
C LYS A 98 6.49 -2.24 2.66
N ASN A 99 6.38 -0.99 3.11
CA ASN A 99 7.21 0.11 2.62
C ASN A 99 8.56 0.14 3.36
N ASP A 100 9.61 0.57 2.67
CA ASP A 100 10.96 0.79 3.24
C ASP A 100 11.10 2.17 3.91
N PHE A 101 9.97 2.76 4.31
CA PHE A 101 9.92 4.02 5.05
C PHE A 101 8.88 3.94 6.16
N ASP A 102 9.11 4.74 7.19
CA ASP A 102 8.22 4.84 8.35
C ASP A 102 6.90 5.52 7.97
N LEU A 103 5.80 5.01 8.52
CA LEU A 103 4.46 5.58 8.38
C LEU A 103 3.97 6.07 9.75
N GLY A 104 3.83 7.38 9.91
CA GLY A 104 3.18 7.97 11.08
C GLY A 104 1.68 8.06 10.85
N LEU A 105 0.91 7.03 11.22
CA LEU A 105 -0.55 7.07 11.17
C LEU A 105 -1.07 8.28 11.96
N THR A 106 -1.98 9.05 11.36
CA THR A 106 -2.67 10.18 12.00
C THR A 106 -4.17 9.94 12.08
N ALA A 107 -4.74 9.37 11.02
CA ALA A 107 -6.15 9.01 10.97
C ALA A 107 -6.34 7.70 10.19
N LEU A 108 -7.32 6.91 10.63
CA LEU A 108 -7.75 5.68 9.99
C LEU A 108 -9.25 5.79 9.68
N ASP A 109 -9.58 5.83 8.41
CA ASP A 109 -10.92 5.67 7.89
C ASP A 109 -11.10 4.19 7.54
N TYR A 110 -12.12 3.54 8.08
CA TYR A 110 -12.37 2.12 7.85
C TYR A 110 -13.85 1.82 7.70
N GLU A 111 -14.14 0.80 6.91
CA GLU A 111 -15.44 0.19 6.72
C GLU A 111 -15.25 -1.34 6.75
N ILE A 112 -16.08 -2.02 7.55
CA ILE A 112 -16.05 -3.47 7.69
C ILE A 112 -17.34 -4.05 7.14
N CYS A 113 -17.19 -5.05 6.29
CA CYS A 113 -18.28 -5.83 5.75
C CYS A 113 -18.16 -7.28 6.22
N VAL A 114 -19.27 -7.88 6.65
CA VAL A 114 -19.38 -9.30 6.98
C VAL A 114 -20.44 -9.91 6.09
N ALA A 115 -20.08 -10.98 5.36
CA ALA A 115 -20.95 -11.61 4.36
C ALA A 115 -21.60 -10.58 3.41
N ASP A 116 -20.78 -9.68 2.86
CA ASP A 116 -21.18 -8.60 1.94
C ASP A 116 -22.13 -7.53 2.51
N VAL A 117 -22.38 -7.55 3.82
CA VAL A 117 -23.17 -6.52 4.52
C VAL A 117 -22.22 -5.60 5.28
N SER A 118 -22.27 -4.30 4.98
CA SER A 118 -21.54 -3.28 5.74
C SER A 118 -22.10 -3.22 7.15
N ILE A 119 -21.31 -3.69 8.12
CA ILE A 119 -21.72 -3.69 9.52
C ILE A 119 -21.45 -2.32 10.13
N GLY A 120 -20.42 -1.62 9.64
CA GLY A 120 -20.22 -0.19 9.90
C GLY A 120 -18.79 0.26 9.62
N GLY A 121 -18.61 1.57 9.74
CA GLY A 121 -17.34 2.24 9.52
C GLY A 121 -17.25 3.51 10.35
N ALA A 122 -16.02 3.92 10.66
CA ALA A 122 -15.77 5.15 11.38
C ALA A 122 -14.41 5.73 10.99
N GLU A 123 -14.25 7.02 11.26
CA GLU A 123 -12.96 7.68 11.24
C GLU A 123 -12.38 7.69 12.66
N LEU A 124 -11.18 7.14 12.81
CA LEU A 124 -10.45 7.12 14.07
C LEU A 124 -9.19 7.96 13.95
N ALA A 125 -9.16 9.10 14.67
CA ALA A 125 -7.95 9.89 14.85
C ALA A 125 -7.04 9.17 15.84
N LYS A 126 -6.10 8.36 15.33
CA LYS A 126 -5.13 7.61 16.14
C LYS A 126 -3.74 7.91 15.62
N SER A 127 -2.89 8.40 16.50
CA SER A 127 -1.47 8.54 16.23
C SER A 127 -0.75 7.22 16.54
N ALA A 128 -0.16 6.61 15.53
CA ALA A 128 0.68 5.42 15.71
C ALA A 128 1.84 5.45 14.72
N LYS A 129 3.06 5.19 15.21
CA LYS A 129 4.22 5.04 14.34
C LYS A 129 4.33 3.58 13.90
N ILE A 130 4.31 3.34 12.60
CA ILE A 130 4.55 2.03 11.99
C ILE A 130 5.92 2.10 11.34
N GLU A 131 6.88 1.34 11.87
CA GLU A 131 8.23 1.29 11.32
C GLU A 131 8.23 0.72 9.89
N LYS A 132 9.26 1.06 9.12
CA LYS A 132 9.52 0.43 7.83
C LYS A 132 9.57 -1.10 7.93
N SER A 133 8.94 -1.81 6.99
CA SER A 133 8.84 -3.28 7.03
C SER A 133 8.28 -3.84 8.35
N GLY A 134 7.58 -3.01 9.13
CA GLY A 134 7.15 -3.32 10.49
C GLY A 134 5.70 -3.76 10.57
N ILE A 135 5.36 -4.40 11.69
CA ILE A 135 3.99 -4.78 12.04
C ILE A 135 3.53 -3.93 13.22
N SER A 136 2.32 -3.39 13.13
CA SER A 136 1.66 -2.66 14.22
C SER A 136 0.28 -3.24 14.48
N TYR A 137 -0.21 -3.09 15.71
CA TYR A 137 -1.52 -3.58 16.12
C TYR A 137 -2.41 -2.40 16.50
N ILE A 138 -3.63 -2.39 15.96
CA ILE A 138 -4.62 -1.36 16.23
C ILE A 138 -5.92 -2.00 16.70
N ASP A 139 -6.29 -1.60 17.91
CA ASP A 139 -7.58 -1.93 18.48
C ASP A 139 -8.62 -0.91 17.99
N ILE A 140 -9.64 -1.42 17.31
CA ILE A 140 -10.77 -0.65 16.81
C ILE A 140 -12.03 -1.04 17.57
N PRO A 141 -12.56 -0.17 18.44
CA PRO A 141 -13.86 -0.41 19.03
C PRO A 141 -14.94 -0.29 17.97
N PHE A 142 -15.85 -1.26 17.95
CA PHE A 142 -16.95 -1.30 17.00
C PHE A 142 -18.23 -1.71 17.74
N THR A 143 -19.32 -0.99 17.47
CA THR A 143 -20.62 -1.19 18.10
C THR A 143 -21.67 -1.41 17.02
N PHE A 144 -22.46 -2.47 17.17
CA PHE A 144 -23.48 -2.82 16.21
C PHE A 144 -24.68 -3.50 16.86
N ARG A 145 -25.79 -3.58 16.13
CA ARG A 145 -27.02 -4.23 16.60
C ARG A 145 -27.23 -5.53 15.81
N PRO A 146 -26.97 -6.71 16.38
CA PRO A 146 -27.02 -7.98 15.63
C PRO A 146 -28.34 -8.22 14.88
N LYS A 147 -29.47 -7.71 15.41
CA LYS A 147 -30.79 -7.80 14.79
C LYS A 147 -30.89 -7.16 13.40
N ASP A 148 -30.04 -6.16 13.10
CA ASP A 148 -30.10 -5.42 11.84
C ASP A 148 -29.37 -6.15 10.69
N PHE A 149 -28.50 -7.12 11.02
CA PHE A 149 -27.57 -7.74 10.06
C PHE A 149 -27.84 -9.22 9.78
N GLY A 150 -28.92 -9.78 10.32
CA GLY A 150 -29.40 -11.13 10.01
C GLY A 150 -28.53 -12.28 10.54
N SER A 151 -28.68 -13.47 9.94
CA SER A 151 -28.08 -14.70 10.44
C SER A 151 -26.56 -14.79 10.25
N ALA A 152 -25.99 -14.13 9.24
CA ALA A 152 -24.56 -14.21 8.95
C ALA A 152 -23.68 -13.67 10.08
N LEU A 153 -24.10 -12.55 10.68
CA LEU A 153 -23.41 -11.98 11.84
C LEU A 153 -23.61 -12.82 13.10
N TRP A 154 -24.79 -13.44 13.24
CA TRP A 154 -25.07 -14.39 14.31
C TRP A 154 -24.24 -15.68 14.21
N ASP A 155 -24.04 -16.18 12.99
CA ASP A 155 -23.20 -17.35 12.74
C ASP A 155 -21.74 -17.05 13.09
N MET A 156 -21.24 -15.84 12.75
CA MET A 156 -19.92 -15.36 13.18
C MET A 156 -19.80 -15.36 14.70
N ILE A 157 -20.74 -14.71 15.40
CA ILE A 157 -20.79 -14.63 16.88
C ILE A 157 -20.79 -16.02 17.52
N ARG A 158 -21.46 -16.99 16.89
CA ARG A 158 -21.54 -18.39 17.36
C ARG A 158 -20.30 -19.20 17.04
N GLY A 159 -19.26 -18.60 16.45
CA GLY A 159 -18.00 -19.27 16.11
C GLY A 159 -18.02 -20.02 14.79
N LYS A 160 -19.10 -19.92 13.99
CA LYS A 160 -19.06 -20.40 12.61
C LYS A 160 -18.26 -19.39 11.81
N GLY A 161 -17.16 -19.83 11.21
CA GLY A 161 -16.30 -18.96 10.41
C GLY A 161 -17.11 -18.25 9.34
N THR A 162 -16.96 -16.93 9.26
CA THR A 162 -17.59 -16.09 8.23
C THR A 162 -16.51 -15.39 7.41
N VAL A 163 -16.89 -14.97 6.22
CA VAL A 163 -16.04 -14.14 5.36
C VAL A 163 -16.22 -12.69 5.76
N TYR A 164 -15.10 -12.00 5.98
CA TYR A 164 -15.06 -10.57 6.23
C TYR A 164 -14.26 -9.85 5.13
N SER A 165 -14.59 -8.58 4.94
CA SER A 165 -13.86 -7.63 4.11
C SER A 165 -13.68 -6.33 4.87
N ILE A 166 -12.49 -5.72 4.75
CA ILE A 166 -12.16 -4.43 5.35
C ILE A 166 -11.70 -3.52 4.23
N LYS A 167 -12.30 -2.34 4.14
CA LYS A 167 -11.92 -1.29 3.18
C LYS A 167 -11.70 0.00 3.94
N GLY A 168 -10.88 0.89 3.42
CA GLY A 168 -10.61 2.15 4.10
C GLY A 168 -9.41 2.89 3.57
N ASN A 169 -9.05 3.94 4.30
CA ASN A 169 -7.92 4.78 3.99
C ASN A 169 -7.15 5.15 5.26
N ILE A 170 -5.83 5.05 5.17
CA ILE A 170 -4.90 5.48 6.21
C ILE A 170 -4.32 6.83 5.80
N SER A 171 -4.52 7.84 6.62
CA SER A 171 -3.76 9.08 6.55
C SER A 171 -2.49 8.90 7.38
N ALA A 172 -1.33 9.02 6.74
CA ALA A 172 -0.03 8.87 7.38
C ALA A 172 0.91 10.01 7.01
N GLU A 173 1.65 10.50 7.99
CA GLU A 173 2.81 11.36 7.80
C GLU A 173 4.01 10.48 7.42
N THR A 174 4.65 10.83 6.31
CA THR A 174 5.86 10.14 5.83
C THR A 174 7.01 11.14 5.76
N PRO A 175 8.28 10.67 5.69
CA PRO A 175 9.42 11.55 5.43
C PRO A 175 9.30 12.37 4.13
N PHE A 176 8.42 11.96 3.23
CA PHE A 176 8.15 12.59 1.94
C PHE A 176 6.90 13.49 1.95
N GLY A 177 6.28 13.67 3.12
CA GLY A 177 5.06 14.45 3.33
C GLY A 177 3.85 13.59 3.72
N ALA A 178 2.72 14.26 3.99
CA ALA A 178 1.45 13.62 4.30
C ALA A 178 0.93 12.82 3.09
N MET A 179 0.53 11.57 3.33
CA MET A 179 0.05 10.66 2.30
C MET A 179 -1.21 9.94 2.77
N LYS A 180 -2.14 9.69 1.85
CA LYS A 180 -3.31 8.86 2.08
C LYS A 180 -3.15 7.53 1.34
N LEU A 181 -3.03 6.44 2.09
CA LEU A 181 -2.80 5.09 1.60
C LEU A 181 -4.10 4.29 1.67
N PRO A 182 -4.59 3.71 0.57
CA PRO A 182 -5.76 2.84 0.61
C PRO A 182 -5.42 1.52 1.31
N ILE A 183 -6.36 1.04 2.11
CA ILE A 183 -6.33 -0.31 2.69
C ILE A 183 -7.48 -1.13 2.13
N SER A 184 -7.20 -2.38 1.79
CA SER A 184 -8.20 -3.33 1.33
C SER A 184 -7.79 -4.74 1.70
N LYS A 185 -8.68 -5.41 2.44
CA LYS A 185 -8.65 -6.85 2.66
C LYS A 185 -9.98 -7.43 2.23
N GLU A 186 -9.94 -8.39 1.33
CA GLU A 186 -11.14 -9.11 0.87
C GLU A 186 -10.96 -10.60 1.15
N GLY A 187 -12.04 -11.27 1.54
CA GLY A 187 -12.04 -12.73 1.68
C GLY A 187 -11.32 -13.28 2.91
N GLY A 188 -11.15 -12.48 3.97
CA GLY A 188 -10.57 -12.97 5.21
C GLY A 188 -11.52 -13.93 5.92
N THR A 189 -11.01 -15.05 6.42
CA THR A 189 -11.78 -15.95 7.30
C THR A 189 -11.33 -15.74 8.73
N THR A 190 -12.23 -15.31 9.61
CA THR A 190 -11.96 -15.24 11.04
C THR A 190 -12.77 -16.31 11.78
N ARG A 191 -12.13 -16.96 12.76
CA ARG A 191 -12.79 -17.84 13.71
C ARG A 191 -12.69 -17.18 15.07
N LEU A 192 -13.83 -17.00 15.72
CA LEU A 192 -13.86 -16.57 17.11
C LEU A 192 -13.28 -17.70 17.96
N LYS A 193 -12.08 -17.48 18.50
CA LYS A 193 -11.65 -18.24 19.68
C LYS A 193 -12.40 -17.65 20.86
N LYS A 194 -13.20 -18.48 21.53
CA LYS A 194 -13.82 -18.12 22.79
C LYS A 194 -12.72 -18.14 23.84
N ASP A 195 -12.51 -17.03 24.55
CA ASP A 195 -11.61 -17.00 25.70
C ASP A 195 -12.18 -17.98 26.74
N GLY A 196 -11.65 -19.21 26.79
CA GLY A 196 -12.19 -20.30 27.60
C GLY A 196 -11.76 -21.72 27.23
N ASP A 197 -11.18 -21.97 26.04
CA ASP A 197 -10.48 -23.24 25.79
C ASP A 197 -9.08 -23.13 26.40
N GLY A 198 -8.98 -23.49 27.68
CA GLY A 198 -7.70 -23.83 28.28
C GLY A 198 -7.15 -25.06 27.59
N ASP A 199 -5.98 -24.91 26.96
CA ASP A 199 -5.15 -26.00 26.48
C ASP A 199 -4.79 -26.90 27.68
N ASN A 200 -5.65 -27.88 27.99
CA ASN A 200 -5.30 -29.08 28.72
C ASN A 200 -5.03 -30.17 27.68
N ASP A 201 -3.95 -29.99 26.93
CA ASP A 201 -3.33 -31.09 26.20
C ASP A 201 -2.30 -31.72 27.14
N GLU A 202 -2.80 -32.57 28.05
CA GLU A 202 -1.99 -33.64 28.64
C GLU A 202 -1.86 -34.77 27.62
N GLU A 203 -0.66 -34.99 27.10
CA GLU A 203 -0.09 -36.34 26.91
C GLU A 203 1.45 -36.32 26.97
#